data_AF-A0A5C6BLC0-F1
#
_entry.id   AF-A0A5C6BLC0-F1
#
_cell.length_a   1.000
_cell.length_b   1.000
_cell.length_c   1.000
_cell.angle_alpha   90.00
_cell.angle_beta   90.00
_cell.angle_gamma   90.00
#
_symmetry.space_group_name_H-M   'P 1'
#
loop_
_entity.id
_entity.type
_entity.pdbx_description
1 polymer ?
#
loop_
_entity_poly.entity_id
_entity_poly.type
_entity_poly.pdbx_seq_one_letter_code
_entity_poly.pdbx_strand_id
1 'polypeptide(L)'
;MTVDRVLMLEDEEERVVRFRKVLAKLNSALRLIVWETAHSMITEAPAELHNVAFISLDHDLYTESDIDPGDGLDVANFLVEQPPCCPVIIHTTNSPRAVYMTGALEIEGWEVIRAVPWGDNWIEEDWRYLVKEILRRPLDA
;
A
#
# COMPACT_ATOMS: atom_id res chain seq x y z
N MET A 1 -15.58 -12.43 5.32
CA MET A 1 -14.23 -12.95 5.69
C MET A 1 -13.62 -12.04 6.75
N THR A 2 -12.65 -12.47 7.55
CA THR A 2 -12.01 -11.60 8.56
C THR A 2 -10.68 -11.11 8.00
N VAL A 3 -10.51 -9.80 7.78
CA VAL A 3 -9.21 -9.24 7.39
C VAL A 3 -8.27 -9.22 8.59
N ASP A 4 -7.01 -9.59 8.38
CA ASP A 4 -6.00 -9.69 9.45
C ASP A 4 -4.68 -9.00 9.12
N ARG A 5 -4.50 -8.50 7.88
CA ARG A 5 -3.25 -7.84 7.48
C ARG A 5 -3.42 -6.66 6.53
N VAL A 6 -2.39 -5.84 6.50
CA VAL A 6 -2.15 -4.73 5.58
C VAL A 6 -0.82 -4.99 4.89
N LEU A 7 -0.78 -4.79 3.58
CA LEU A 7 0.43 -4.92 2.76
C LEU A 7 0.95 -3.52 2.40
N MET A 8 2.25 -3.31 2.44
CA MET A 8 2.86 -2.01 2.17
C MET A 8 4.19 -2.14 1.42
N LEU A 9 4.34 -1.34 0.37
CA LEU A 9 5.61 -1.04 -0.29
C LEU A 9 6.06 0.36 0.16
N GLU A 10 7.12 0.43 0.95
CA GLU A 10 7.69 1.67 1.51
C GLU A 10 9.09 1.35 2.04
N ASP A 11 10.10 2.07 1.55
CA ASP A 11 11.51 1.92 1.93
C ASP A 11 11.92 2.83 3.09
N GLU A 12 11.20 3.93 3.33
CA GLU A 12 11.56 4.87 4.39
C GLU A 12 11.13 4.36 5.77
N GLU A 13 12.09 3.88 6.55
CA GLU A 13 11.87 3.28 7.88
C GLU A 13 11.08 4.22 8.81
N GLU A 14 11.34 5.54 8.76
CA GLU A 14 10.62 6.49 9.60
C GLU A 14 9.12 6.47 9.31
N ARG A 15 8.73 6.46 8.03
CA ARG A 15 7.33 6.43 7.60
C ARG A 15 6.67 5.13 8.03
N VAL A 16 7.35 4.00 7.86
CA VAL A 16 6.88 2.68 8.30
C VAL A 16 6.63 2.65 9.82
N VAL A 17 7.59 3.15 10.61
CA VAL A 17 7.48 3.17 12.07
C VAL A 17 6.30 4.04 12.52
N ARG A 18 6.11 5.20 11.88
CA ARG A 18 5.01 6.11 12.17
C ARG A 18 3.66 5.50 11.79
N PHE A 19 3.57 4.91 10.61
CA PHE A 19 2.36 4.24 10.15
C PHE A 19 1.99 3.04 11.03
N ARG A 20 2.97 2.24 11.46
CA ARG A 20 2.73 1.12 12.39
C ARG A 20 2.10 1.58 13.70
N LYS A 21 2.52 2.73 14.25
CA LYS A 21 1.90 3.34 15.45
C LYS A 21 0.46 3.79 15.18
N VAL A 22 0.18 4.33 14.01
CA VAL A 22 -1.17 4.72 13.58
C VAL A 22 -2.07 3.48 13.46
N LEU A 23 -1.61 2.46 12.73
CA LEU A 23 -2.35 1.22 12.51
C LEU A 23 -2.69 0.53 13.83
N ALA A 24 -1.73 0.41 14.76
CA ALA A 24 -1.96 -0.18 16.07
C ALA A 24 -3.04 0.55 16.90
N LYS A 25 -3.19 1.87 16.73
CA LYS A 25 -4.25 2.66 17.38
C LYS A 25 -5.61 2.49 16.71
N LEU A 26 -5.64 2.21 15.40
CA LEU A 26 -6.87 2.03 14.63
C LEU A 26 -7.41 0.60 14.80
N ASN A 27 -6.56 -0.40 14.67
CA ASN A 27 -6.88 -1.80 14.86
C ASN A 27 -5.60 -2.59 15.18
N SER A 28 -5.40 -2.94 16.45
CA SER A 28 -4.23 -3.69 16.91
C SER A 28 -4.22 -5.17 16.49
N ALA A 29 -5.32 -5.69 15.93
CA ALA A 29 -5.38 -7.05 15.40
C ALA A 29 -4.77 -7.16 13.99
N LEU A 30 -4.60 -6.05 13.27
CA LEU A 30 -4.02 -6.05 11.93
C LEU A 30 -2.49 -6.15 11.99
N ARG A 31 -1.94 -7.09 11.25
CA ARG A 31 -0.51 -7.20 10.99
C ARG A 31 -0.12 -6.33 9.80
N LEU A 32 0.91 -5.50 9.95
CA LEU A 32 1.53 -4.80 8.82
C LEU A 32 2.68 -5.65 8.25
N ILE A 33 2.60 -5.96 6.96
CA ILE A 33 3.70 -6.58 6.19
C ILE A 33 4.26 -5.50 5.26
N VAL A 34 5.57 -5.30 5.32
CA VAL A 34 6.27 -4.23 4.61
C VAL A 34 7.36 -4.83 3.76
N TRP A 35 7.46 -4.33 2.54
CA TRP A 35 8.57 -4.59 1.62
C TRP A 35 9.23 -3.26 1.27
N GLU A 36 10.56 -3.24 1.31
CA GLU A 36 11.39 -2.07 0.97
C GLU A 36 11.73 -2.02 -0.52
N THR A 37 11.50 -3.12 -1.25
CA THR A 37 11.77 -3.21 -2.69
C THR A 37 10.60 -3.85 -3.42
N ALA A 38 10.33 -3.37 -4.64
CA ALA A 38 9.30 -3.93 -5.50
C ALA A 38 9.56 -5.41 -5.79
N HIS A 39 10.81 -5.78 -6.03
CA HIS A 39 11.20 -7.17 -6.29
C HIS A 39 10.84 -8.13 -5.16
N SER A 40 11.10 -7.74 -3.91
CA SER A 40 10.74 -8.56 -2.75
C SER A 40 9.22 -8.69 -2.61
N MET A 41 8.48 -7.60 -2.80
CA MET A 41 7.02 -7.62 -2.76
C MET A 41 6.42 -8.51 -3.85
N ILE A 42 6.86 -8.38 -5.10
CA ILE A 42 6.37 -9.20 -6.22
C ILE A 42 6.60 -10.69 -5.97
N THR A 43 7.74 -11.03 -5.35
CA THR A 43 8.10 -12.42 -5.05
C THR A 43 7.25 -13.01 -3.93
N GLU A 44 6.97 -12.23 -2.88
CA GLU A 44 6.42 -12.75 -1.63
C GLU A 44 4.92 -12.47 -1.44
N ALA A 45 4.41 -11.35 -1.98
CA ALA A 45 3.01 -10.94 -1.84
C ALA A 45 1.98 -11.97 -2.32
N PRO A 46 2.20 -12.82 -3.36
CA PRO A 46 1.21 -13.83 -3.75
C PRO A 46 0.74 -14.73 -2.59
N ALA A 47 1.62 -15.02 -1.63
CA ALA A 47 1.28 -15.82 -0.46
C ALA A 47 0.44 -15.04 0.58
N GLU A 48 0.44 -13.71 0.51
CA GLU A 48 -0.12 -12.79 1.49
C GLU A 48 -1.40 -12.07 1.03
N LEU A 49 -1.84 -12.23 -0.22
CA LEU A 49 -3.01 -11.52 -0.78
C LEU A 49 -4.37 -11.93 -0.19
N HIS A 50 -4.42 -12.96 0.65
CA HIS A 50 -5.66 -13.38 1.30
C HIS A 50 -5.90 -12.60 2.61
N ASN A 51 -7.18 -12.30 2.90
CA ASN A 51 -7.58 -11.57 4.13
C ASN A 51 -6.89 -10.20 4.32
N VAL A 52 -6.58 -9.53 3.21
CA VAL A 52 -5.94 -8.20 3.22
C VAL A 52 -6.99 -7.10 3.36
N ALA A 53 -6.78 -6.17 4.28
CA ALA A 53 -7.65 -5.00 4.47
C ALA A 53 -7.46 -3.97 3.35
N PHE A 54 -6.19 -3.70 2.99
CA PHE A 54 -5.78 -2.90 1.84
C PHE A 54 -4.29 -3.13 1.55
N ILE A 55 -3.88 -2.78 0.34
CA ILE A 55 -2.48 -2.71 -0.09
C ILE A 55 -2.10 -1.22 -0.18
N SER A 56 -0.88 -0.85 0.18
CA SER A 56 -0.39 0.52 -0.03
C SER A 56 0.95 0.57 -0.74
N LEU A 57 1.05 1.43 -1.76
CA LEU A 57 2.21 1.49 -2.64
C LEU A 57 2.82 2.90 -2.66
N ASP A 58 4.07 3.05 -2.24
CA ASP A 58 4.91 4.15 -2.70
C ASP A 58 5.33 3.87 -4.16
N HIS A 59 5.68 4.91 -4.89
CA HIS A 59 6.29 4.78 -6.20
C HIS A 59 7.81 4.88 -6.14
N ASP A 60 8.33 5.89 -5.44
CA ASP A 60 9.73 6.29 -5.54
C ASP A 60 10.58 5.59 -4.46
N LEU A 61 11.01 4.36 -4.75
CA LEU A 61 11.81 3.56 -3.82
C LEU A 61 13.30 3.90 -3.90
N TYR A 62 13.95 3.93 -2.74
CA TYR A 62 15.40 4.10 -2.62
C TYR A 62 16.05 2.89 -1.93
N THR A 63 17.31 2.64 -2.28
CA THR A 63 18.16 1.67 -1.59
C THR A 63 19.60 2.14 -1.60
N GLU A 64 20.35 1.83 -0.54
CA GLU A 64 21.81 2.05 -0.51
C GLU A 64 22.59 0.98 -1.30
N SER A 65 21.91 -0.06 -1.77
CA SER A 65 22.48 -1.12 -2.60
C SER A 65 22.69 -0.65 -4.05
N ASP A 66 23.63 -1.26 -4.76
CA ASP A 66 23.78 -1.10 -6.21
C ASP A 66 22.70 -1.86 -7.02
N ILE A 67 21.84 -2.63 -6.33
CA ILE A 67 20.75 -3.38 -6.94
C ILE A 67 19.53 -2.46 -7.05
N ASP A 68 18.96 -2.37 -8.24
CA ASP A 68 17.70 -1.66 -8.50
C ASP A 68 16.58 -2.18 -7.57
N PRO A 69 15.92 -1.32 -6.76
CA PRO A 69 14.82 -1.75 -5.91
C PRO A 69 13.52 -1.98 -6.70
N GLY A 70 13.47 -1.58 -7.99
CA GLY A 70 12.25 -1.43 -8.77
C GLY A 70 11.39 -0.28 -8.26
N ASP A 71 10.13 -0.21 -8.71
CA ASP A 71 9.24 0.88 -8.33
C ASP A 71 7.78 0.44 -8.05
N GLY A 72 6.96 1.38 -7.61
CA GLY A 72 5.54 1.10 -7.37
C GLY A 72 4.75 0.71 -8.63
N LEU A 73 5.20 1.12 -9.82
CA LEU A 73 4.56 0.74 -11.08
C LEU A 73 4.86 -0.73 -11.41
N ASP A 74 6.04 -1.25 -11.09
CA ASP A 74 6.35 -2.68 -11.19
C ASP A 74 5.38 -3.50 -10.33
N VAL A 75 5.14 -3.08 -9.08
CA VAL A 75 4.19 -3.77 -8.20
C VAL A 75 2.75 -3.63 -8.70
N ALA A 76 2.36 -2.45 -9.21
CA ALA A 76 1.03 -2.28 -9.82
C ALA A 76 0.84 -3.20 -11.04
N ASN A 77 1.85 -3.35 -11.89
CA ASN A 77 1.84 -4.26 -13.04
C ASN A 77 1.83 -5.75 -12.63
N PHE A 78 2.35 -6.08 -11.46
CA PHE A 78 2.17 -7.41 -10.88
C PHE A 78 0.73 -7.62 -10.37
N LEU A 79 0.15 -6.63 -9.68
CA LEU A 79 -1.19 -6.72 -9.10
C LEU A 79 -2.31 -6.81 -10.14
N VAL A 80 -2.14 -6.21 -11.32
CA VAL A 80 -3.09 -6.36 -12.45
C VAL A 80 -3.21 -7.81 -12.93
N GLU A 81 -2.22 -8.66 -12.69
CA GLU A 81 -2.29 -10.09 -12.98
C GLU A 81 -2.98 -10.90 -11.87
N GLN A 82 -3.37 -10.25 -10.77
CA GLN A 82 -4.03 -10.87 -9.63
C GLN A 82 -5.52 -10.48 -9.58
N PRO A 83 -6.41 -11.35 -9.06
CA PRO A 83 -7.79 -10.97 -8.80
C PRO A 83 -7.88 -9.82 -7.79
N PRO A 84 -8.63 -8.74 -8.06
CA PRO A 84 -8.88 -7.69 -7.08
C PRO A 84 -9.45 -8.25 -5.78
N CYS A 85 -8.79 -7.98 -4.65
CA CYS A 85 -9.15 -8.56 -3.35
C CYS A 85 -9.41 -7.52 -2.26
N CYS A 86 -8.91 -6.30 -2.43
CA CYS A 86 -9.03 -5.19 -1.48
C CYS A 86 -8.69 -3.87 -2.17
N PRO A 87 -8.96 -2.71 -1.53
CA PRO A 87 -8.51 -1.43 -2.05
C PRO A 87 -6.97 -1.31 -2.09
N VAL A 88 -6.45 -0.54 -3.06
CA VAL A 88 -5.05 -0.17 -3.18
C VAL A 88 -4.90 1.33 -2.92
N ILE A 89 -4.10 1.70 -1.92
CA ILE A 89 -3.73 3.09 -1.64
C ILE A 89 -2.41 3.41 -2.33
N ILE A 90 -2.40 4.33 -3.28
CA ILE A 90 -1.16 4.83 -3.87
C ILE A 90 -0.71 6.06 -3.09
N HIS A 91 0.41 5.95 -2.36
CA HIS A 91 0.96 6.98 -1.48
C HIS A 91 2.23 7.65 -2.03
N THR A 92 2.15 8.26 -3.22
CA THR A 92 3.30 8.98 -3.81
C THR A 92 2.98 10.43 -4.12
N THR A 93 3.99 11.30 -3.99
CA THR A 93 3.97 12.69 -4.47
C THR A 93 4.17 12.79 -5.99
N ASN A 94 4.70 11.73 -6.63
CA ASN A 94 4.91 11.62 -8.06
C ASN A 94 3.58 11.46 -8.81
N SER A 95 2.96 12.60 -9.11
CA SER A 95 1.60 12.66 -9.66
C SER A 95 1.45 12.00 -11.04
N PRO A 96 2.40 12.13 -11.99
CA PRO A 96 2.33 11.38 -13.25
C PRO A 96 2.33 9.86 -13.04
N ARG A 97 3.19 9.36 -12.14
CA ARG A 97 3.34 7.92 -11.90
C ARG A 97 2.16 7.32 -11.19
N ALA A 98 1.62 8.06 -10.24
CA ALA A 98 0.35 7.75 -9.65
C ALA A 98 -0.79 7.57 -10.66
N VAL A 99 -0.90 8.46 -11.66
CA VAL A 99 -1.93 8.34 -12.70
C VAL A 99 -1.76 7.04 -13.48
N TYR A 100 -0.52 6.65 -13.80
CA TYR A 100 -0.26 5.40 -14.49
C TYR A 100 -0.60 4.17 -13.65
N MET A 101 -0.18 4.15 -12.38
CA MET A 101 -0.51 3.07 -11.44
C MET A 101 -2.03 2.96 -11.22
N THR A 102 -2.73 4.10 -11.02
CA THR A 102 -4.19 4.14 -10.89
C THR A 102 -4.85 3.58 -12.14
N GLY A 103 -4.47 4.06 -13.32
CA GLY A 103 -5.06 3.60 -14.58
C GLY A 103 -4.87 2.11 -14.82
N ALA A 104 -3.67 1.58 -14.56
CA ALA A 104 -3.38 0.15 -14.71
C ALA A 104 -4.29 -0.70 -13.82
N LEU A 105 -4.39 -0.35 -12.54
CA LEU A 105 -5.17 -1.09 -11.54
C LEU A 105 -6.69 -0.98 -11.77
N GLU A 106 -7.20 0.22 -12.04
CA GLU A 106 -8.64 0.46 -12.25
C GLU A 106 -9.17 -0.27 -13.50
N ILE A 107 -8.37 -0.39 -14.56
CA ILE A 107 -8.74 -1.14 -15.76
C ILE A 107 -9.03 -2.62 -15.42
N GLU A 108 -8.27 -3.20 -14.49
CA GLU A 108 -8.47 -4.58 -14.01
C GLU A 108 -9.43 -4.67 -12.82
N GLY A 109 -10.14 -3.58 -12.50
CA GLY A 109 -11.22 -3.58 -11.50
C GLY A 109 -10.77 -3.45 -10.05
N TRP A 110 -9.51 -3.08 -9.79
CA TRP A 110 -9.09 -2.71 -8.44
C TRP A 110 -9.69 -1.37 -8.02
N GLU A 111 -10.15 -1.29 -6.77
CA GLU A 111 -10.45 0.01 -6.17
C GLU A 111 -9.12 0.70 -5.82
N VAL A 112 -8.89 1.89 -6.37
CA VAL A 112 -7.68 2.67 -6.11
C VAL A 112 -8.02 3.95 -5.36
N ILE A 113 -7.24 4.23 -4.32
CA ILE A 113 -7.38 5.42 -3.48
C ILE A 113 -6.06 6.18 -3.51
N ARG A 114 -6.11 7.49 -3.75
CA ARG A 114 -4.93 8.35 -3.72
C ARG A 114 -4.71 8.91 -2.32
N ALA A 115 -3.49 8.76 -1.81
CA ALA A 115 -2.97 9.49 -0.67
C ALA A 115 -1.72 10.25 -1.14
N VAL A 116 -1.61 11.54 -0.85
CA VAL A 116 -0.43 12.32 -1.23
C VAL A 116 0.38 12.60 0.03
N PRO A 117 1.63 12.13 0.14
CA PRO A 117 2.52 12.46 1.25
C PRO A 117 2.85 13.95 1.26
N TRP A 118 2.08 14.76 1.99
CA TRP A 118 2.23 16.21 2.00
C TRP A 118 2.37 16.80 3.40
N GLY A 119 3.49 17.48 3.65
CA GLY A 119 3.82 18.02 4.97
C GLY A 119 4.31 16.94 5.93
N ASP A 120 4.72 17.34 7.13
CA ASP A 120 5.46 16.43 8.02
C ASP A 120 4.56 15.41 8.72
N ASN A 121 3.28 15.71 8.97
CA ASN A 121 2.34 14.90 9.78
C ASN A 121 1.28 14.15 8.95
N TRP A 122 1.45 14.05 7.63
CA TRP A 122 0.47 13.46 6.73
C TRP A 122 0.05 12.02 7.12
N ILE A 123 0.94 11.27 7.77
CA ILE A 123 0.67 9.90 8.24
C ILE A 123 -0.35 9.90 9.38
N GLU A 124 -0.15 10.74 10.40
CA GLU A 124 -0.98 10.81 11.61
C GLU A 124 -2.29 11.58 11.39
N GLU A 125 -2.36 12.39 10.34
CA GLU A 125 -3.52 13.21 10.00
C GLU A 125 -4.29 12.61 8.82
N ASP A 126 -3.79 12.80 7.59
CA ASP A 126 -4.50 12.45 6.36
C ASP A 126 -4.61 10.93 6.17
N TRP A 127 -3.48 10.23 6.24
CA TRP A 127 -3.43 8.79 5.99
C TRP A 127 -4.18 8.01 7.06
N ARG A 128 -4.05 8.43 8.32
CA ARG A 128 -4.85 7.88 9.43
C ARG A 128 -6.34 7.99 9.17
N TYR A 129 -6.82 9.15 8.70
CA TYR A 129 -8.24 9.34 8.41
C TYR A 129 -8.68 8.40 7.27
N LEU A 130 -7.90 8.36 6.19
CA LEU A 130 -8.17 7.49 5.04
C LEU A 130 -8.26 6.01 5.43
N VAL A 131 -7.25 5.51 6.15
CA VAL A 131 -7.20 4.11 6.60
C VAL A 131 -8.36 3.81 7.54
N LYS A 132 -8.69 4.73 8.45
CA LYS A 132 -9.85 4.56 9.34
C LYS A 132 -11.15 4.39 8.56
N GLU A 133 -11.34 5.13 7.47
CA GLU A 133 -12.53 5.00 6.63
C GLU A 133 -12.55 3.66 5.88
N ILE A 134 -11.41 3.21 5.35
CA ILE A 134 -11.29 1.89 4.70
C ILE A 134 -11.67 0.77 5.68
N LEU A 135 -11.11 0.79 6.90
CA LEU A 135 -11.35 -0.23 7.92
C LEU A 135 -12.78 -0.25 8.46
N ARG A 136 -13.56 0.81 8.25
CA ARG A 136 -14.98 0.90 8.65
C ARG A 136 -15.93 0.30 7.64
N ARG A 137 -15.49 0.10 6.41
CA ARG A 137 -16.34 -0.44 5.36
C ARG A 137 -16.75 -1.87 5.73
N PRO A 138 -18.03 -2.23 5.56
CA PRO A 138 -18.43 -3.62 5.62
C PRO A 138 -17.54 -4.41 4.67
N LEU A 139 -16.96 -5.51 5.15
CA LEU A 139 -16.39 -6.51 4.26
C LEU A 139 -17.60 -7.13 3.56
N ASP A 140 -17.90 -6.68 2.36
CA ASP A 140 -19.06 -7.17 1.62
C ASP A 140 -19.03 -8.70 1.59
N ALA A 141 -20.21 -9.27 1.87
CA ALA A 141 -20.47 -10.67 2.19
C ALA A 141 -20.37 -11.59 0.97
#